data_AF-A0A1C5MX44-F1
#
_entry.id   AF-A0A1C5MX44-F1
#
_cell.length_a   1.000
_cell.length_b   1.000
_cell.length_c   1.000
_cell.angle_alpha   90.00
_cell.angle_beta   90.00
_cell.angle_gamma   90.00
#
_symmetry.space_group_name_H-M   'P 1'
#
loop_
_entity.id
_entity.type
_entity.pdbx_description
1 polymer ?
#
loop_
_entity_poly.entity_id
_entity_poly.type
_entity_poly.pdbx_seq_one_letter_code
_entity_poly.pdbx_strand_id
1 'polypeptide(L)'
;MENFDYFDALKESLEQAVDYTKGDKSRCRTVVRETPIPAYKADDVARTRKELKLSQRGLATALGVSPRTVESWEAGKNAPSGAAQRLLYLFECDHTLVERLVAR
;
A
#
# COMPACT_ATOMS: atom_id res chain seq x y z
N MET A 1 20.44 42.67 -6.27
CA MET A 1 20.17 41.23 -6.09
C MET A 1 20.51 40.97 -4.63
N GLU A 2 19.50 40.84 -3.77
CA GLU A 2 19.72 40.63 -2.33
C GLU A 2 20.60 39.39 -2.14
N ASN A 3 21.61 39.54 -1.27
CA ASN A 3 22.51 38.45 -0.93
C ASN A 3 21.72 37.51 -0.02
N PHE A 4 21.30 36.37 -0.56
CA PHE A 4 20.56 35.36 0.20
C PHE A 4 21.47 34.82 1.30
N ASP A 5 21.09 35.02 2.57
CA ASP A 5 21.84 34.48 3.69
C ASP A 5 21.52 32.99 3.88
N TYR A 6 22.43 32.16 3.38
CA TYR A 6 22.33 30.72 3.47
C TYR A 6 22.42 30.20 4.91
N PHE A 7 23.13 30.90 5.81
CA PHE A 7 23.29 30.45 7.19
C PHE A 7 21.97 30.54 7.94
N ASP A 8 21.31 31.70 7.87
CA ASP A 8 20.02 31.93 8.53
C ASP A 8 18.93 31.03 7.94
N ALA A 9 18.88 30.88 6.62
CA ALA A 9 17.91 29.99 5.96
C ALA A 9 18.09 28.51 6.38
N LEU A 10 19.34 28.03 6.47
CA LEU A 10 19.61 26.67 6.92
C LEU A 10 19.24 26.48 8.39
N LYS A 11 19.60 27.44 9.26
CA LYS A 11 19.24 27.40 10.68
C LYS A 11 17.72 27.35 10.87
N GLU A 12 16.98 28.22 10.18
CA GLU A 12 15.51 28.25 10.26
C GLU A 12 14.90 26.91 9.82
N SER A 13 15.38 26.34 8.70
CA SER A 13 14.85 25.05 8.22
C SER A 13 15.11 23.89 9.19
N LEU A 14 16.23 23.90 9.92
CA LEU A 14 16.55 22.91 10.95
C LEU A 14 15.67 23.07 12.19
N GLU A 15 15.40 24.30 12.62
CA GLU A 15 14.47 24.58 13.73
C GLU A 15 13.05 24.09 13.37
N GLN A 16 12.59 24.37 12.14
CA GLN A 16 11.33 23.85 11.61
C GLN A 16 11.29 22.31 11.61
N ALA A 17 12.40 21.64 11.26
CA ALA A 17 12.48 20.18 11.31
C ALA A 17 12.38 19.63 12.74
N VAL A 18 12.97 20.31 13.73
CA VAL A 18 12.82 19.95 15.14
C VAL A 18 11.37 20.11 15.60
N ASP A 19 10.72 21.22 15.27
CA ASP A 19 9.33 21.47 15.64
C ASP A 19 8.38 20.43 15.02
N TYR A 20 8.65 19.99 13.79
CA TYR A 20 7.94 18.88 13.15
C TYR A 20 8.01 17.58 13.97
N THR A 21 9.20 17.23 14.51
CA THR A 21 9.35 16.04 15.36
C THR A 21 8.60 16.15 16.69
N LYS A 22 8.39 17.37 17.19
CA LYS A 22 7.60 17.66 18.40
C LYS A 22 6.09 17.71 18.14
N GLY A 23 5.67 17.60 16.88
CA GLY A 23 4.27 17.50 16.47
C GLY A 23 3.71 18.75 15.78
N ASP A 24 4.46 19.86 15.71
CA ASP A 24 4.03 21.04 14.95
C ASP A 24 4.42 20.89 13.47
N LYS A 25 3.43 20.51 12.66
CA LYS A 25 3.61 20.28 11.22
C LYS A 25 3.27 21.52 10.37
N SER A 26 2.91 22.65 10.98
CA SER A 26 2.40 23.83 10.28
C SER A 26 3.41 24.46 9.32
N ARG A 27 4.71 24.29 9.61
CA ARG A 27 5.83 24.89 8.85
C ARG A 27 6.51 23.94 7.88
N CYS A 28 6.07 22.68 7.79
CA CYS A 28 6.66 21.69 6.88
C CYS A 28 5.65 21.21 5.85
N ARG A 29 6.04 21.24 4.57
CA ARG A 29 5.26 20.59 3.52
C ARG A 29 5.40 19.08 3.64
N THR A 30 4.32 18.40 3.98
CA THR A 30 4.26 16.93 3.87
C THR A 30 3.93 16.56 2.43
N VAL A 31 4.73 15.69 1.82
CA VAL A 31 4.44 15.12 0.50
C VAL A 31 4.16 13.63 0.65
N VAL A 32 3.00 13.19 0.16
CA VAL A 32 2.70 11.77 0.03
C VAL A 32 3.40 11.28 -1.23
N ARG A 33 4.33 10.33 -1.08
CA ARG A 33 4.96 9.66 -2.22
C ARG A 33 4.16 8.42 -2.58
N GLU A 34 3.96 8.19 -3.87
CA GLU A 34 3.38 6.95 -4.33
C GLU A 34 4.37 5.80 -4.12
N THR A 35 3.91 4.73 -3.47
CA THR A 35 4.63 3.46 -3.44
C THR A 35 4.33 2.71 -4.74
N PRO A 36 5.34 2.29 -5.51
CA PRO A 36 5.10 1.51 -6.72
C PRO A 36 4.56 0.14 -6.32
N ILE A 37 3.32 -0.15 -6.72
CA ILE A 37 2.68 -1.44 -6.48
C ILE A 37 2.77 -2.24 -7.78
N PRO A 38 3.24 -3.49 -7.75
CA PRO A 38 3.31 -4.32 -8.95
C PRO A 38 1.92 -4.58 -9.52
N ALA A 39 1.82 -4.62 -10.84
CA ALA A 39 0.59 -5.02 -11.50
C ALA A 39 0.40 -6.53 -11.34
N TYR A 40 -0.65 -6.95 -10.64
CA TYR A 40 -0.97 -8.36 -10.44
C TYR A 40 -1.57 -8.98 -11.71
N LYS A 41 -0.90 -9.98 -12.26
CA LYS A 41 -1.43 -10.86 -13.32
C LYS A 41 -2.06 -12.11 -12.72
N ALA A 42 -2.68 -12.91 -13.58
CA ALA A 42 -3.35 -14.15 -13.20
C ALA A 42 -2.49 -15.07 -12.30
N ASP A 43 -1.24 -15.30 -12.70
CA ASP A 43 -0.31 -16.15 -11.96
C ASP A 43 0.08 -15.55 -10.60
N ASP A 44 0.17 -14.22 -10.50
CA ASP A 44 0.49 -13.53 -9.25
C ASP A 44 -0.65 -13.67 -8.24
N VAL A 45 -1.90 -13.53 -8.69
CA VAL A 45 -3.09 -13.73 -7.83
C VAL A 45 -3.12 -15.18 -7.33
N ALA A 46 -2.93 -16.14 -8.24
CA ALA A 46 -2.93 -17.56 -7.89
C ALA A 46 -1.77 -17.93 -6.94
N ARG A 47 -0.58 -17.33 -7.14
CA ARG A 47 0.58 -17.49 -6.25
C ARG A 47 0.28 -16.96 -4.85
N THR A 48 -0.13 -15.69 -4.75
CA THR A 48 -0.45 -15.02 -3.47
C THR A 48 -1.48 -15.83 -2.69
N ARG A 49 -2.56 -16.28 -3.36
CA ARG A 49 -3.59 -17.11 -2.73
C ARG A 49 -3.01 -18.39 -2.11
N LYS A 50 -2.15 -19.09 -2.84
CA LYS A 50 -1.55 -20.36 -2.42
C LYS A 50 -0.59 -20.14 -1.25
N GLU A 51 0.20 -19.07 -1.27
CA GLU A 51 1.10 -18.68 -0.17
C GLU A 51 0.33 -18.37 1.12
N LEU A 52 -0.83 -17.72 1.00
CA LEU A 52 -1.77 -17.48 2.09
C LEU A 52 -2.54 -18.74 2.54
N LYS A 53 -2.37 -19.88 1.84
CA LYS A 53 -3.06 -21.15 2.07
C LYS A 53 -4.59 -21.03 2.01
N LEU A 54 -5.09 -20.19 1.11
CA LEU A 54 -6.52 -19.97 0.94
C LEU A 54 -7.09 -20.72 -0.28
N SER A 55 -8.37 -21.10 -0.19
CA SER A 55 -9.18 -21.42 -1.36
C SER A 55 -9.52 -20.15 -2.14
N GLN A 56 -9.99 -20.26 -3.40
CA GLN A 56 -10.44 -19.09 -4.17
C GLN A 56 -11.57 -18.34 -3.44
N ARG A 57 -12.48 -19.08 -2.78
CA ARG A 57 -13.52 -18.51 -1.93
C ARG A 57 -12.95 -17.83 -0.68
N GLY A 58 -11.91 -18.40 -0.07
CA GLY A 58 -11.21 -17.79 1.07
C GLY A 58 -10.58 -16.45 0.72
N LEU A 59 -9.86 -16.39 -0.40
CA LEU A 59 -9.29 -15.14 -0.90
C LEU A 59 -10.38 -14.13 -1.27
N ALA A 60 -11.46 -14.59 -1.92
CA ALA A 60 -12.59 -13.74 -2.25
C ALA A 60 -13.24 -13.12 -1.01
N THR A 61 -13.35 -13.90 0.07
CA THR A 61 -13.87 -13.42 1.36
C THR A 61 -12.94 -12.36 1.98
N ALA A 62 -11.63 -12.63 2.01
CA ALA A 62 -10.64 -11.68 2.53
C ALA A 62 -10.59 -10.36 1.75
N LEU A 63 -10.79 -10.41 0.42
CA LEU A 63 -10.80 -9.24 -0.46
C LEU A 63 -12.18 -8.57 -0.58
N GLY A 64 -13.23 -9.14 -0.01
CA GLY A 64 -14.60 -8.62 -0.11
C GLY A 64 -15.19 -8.66 -1.53
N VAL A 65 -14.80 -9.65 -2.34
CA VAL A 65 -15.28 -9.84 -3.73
C VAL A 65 -15.97 -11.20 -3.90
N SER A 66 -16.60 -11.42 -5.06
CA SER A 66 -17.20 -12.73 -5.35
C SER A 66 -16.13 -13.79 -5.68
N PRO A 67 -16.35 -15.08 -5.38
CA PRO A 67 -15.43 -16.16 -5.82
C PRO A 67 -15.20 -16.17 -7.33
N ARG A 68 -16.25 -15.89 -8.11
CA ARG A 68 -16.18 -15.77 -9.58
C ARG A 68 -15.25 -14.65 -10.04
N THR A 69 -15.11 -13.59 -9.24
CA THR A 69 -14.16 -12.50 -9.52
C THR A 69 -12.72 -13.00 -9.39
N VAL A 70 -12.40 -13.73 -8.32
CA VAL A 70 -11.07 -14.34 -8.12
C VAL A 70 -10.77 -15.38 -9.21
N GLU A 71 -11.74 -16.23 -9.55
CA GLU A 71 -11.61 -17.17 -10.68
C GLU A 71 -11.31 -16.46 -12.01
N SER A 72 -12.00 -15.35 -12.28
CA SER A 72 -11.79 -14.55 -13.50
C SER A 72 -10.39 -13.94 -13.54
N TRP A 73 -9.87 -13.51 -12.39
CA TRP A 73 -8.49 -13.01 -12.27
C TRP A 73 -7.46 -14.12 -12.48
N GLU A 74 -7.59 -15.25 -11.79
CA GLU A 74 -6.68 -16.39 -11.93
C GLU A 74 -6.75 -17.04 -13.33
N ALA A 75 -7.86 -16.88 -14.05
CA ALA A 75 -7.99 -17.30 -15.45
C ALA A 75 -7.48 -16.26 -16.47
N GLY A 76 -7.04 -15.08 -16.01
CA GLY A 76 -6.56 -13.99 -16.87
C GLY A 76 -7.63 -13.31 -17.72
N LYS A 77 -8.92 -13.51 -17.41
CA LYS A 77 -10.03 -12.88 -18.15
C LYS A 77 -10.14 -11.40 -17.82
N ASN A 78 -9.95 -11.05 -16.54
CA ASN A 78 -9.94 -9.67 -16.04
C ASN A 78 -8.73 -9.49 -15.10
N ALA A 79 -8.33 -8.24 -14.85
CA ALA A 79 -7.32 -7.91 -13.84
C ALA A 79 -7.97 -7.44 -12.52
N PRO A 80 -7.29 -7.59 -11.38
CA PRO A 80 -7.74 -6.97 -10.13
C PRO A 80 -7.78 -5.45 -10.24
N SER A 81 -8.78 -4.84 -9.60
CA SER A 81 -8.88 -3.37 -9.51
C SER A 81 -7.68 -2.80 -8.76
N GLY A 82 -7.40 -1.50 -8.93
CA GLY A 82 -6.28 -0.85 -8.23
C GLY A 82 -6.32 -1.10 -6.71
N ALA A 83 -7.48 -0.98 -6.07
CA ALA A 83 -7.65 -1.29 -4.64
C ALA A 83 -7.38 -2.76 -4.31
N ALA A 84 -7.85 -3.70 -5.14
CA ALA A 84 -7.58 -5.12 -4.96
C ALA A 84 -6.07 -5.45 -5.11
N GLN A 85 -5.38 -4.81 -6.05
CA GLN A 85 -3.91 -4.94 -6.19
C GLN A 85 -3.18 -4.43 -4.95
N ARG A 86 -3.63 -3.31 -4.36
CA ARG A 86 -3.04 -2.81 -3.10
C ARG A 86 -3.23 -3.79 -1.96
N LEU A 87 -4.41 -4.40 -1.84
CA LEU A 87 -4.69 -5.40 -0.79
C LEU A 87 -3.89 -6.69 -1.00
N LEU A 88 -3.80 -7.18 -2.25
CA LEU A 88 -2.96 -8.32 -2.59
C LEU A 88 -1.49 -8.06 -2.21
N TYR A 89 -0.98 -6.87 -2.51
CA TYR A 89 0.36 -6.43 -2.11
C TYR A 89 0.53 -6.40 -0.59
N LEU A 90 -0.43 -5.84 0.13
CA LEU A 90 -0.39 -5.82 1.60
C LEU A 90 -0.40 -7.24 2.18
N PHE A 91 -1.19 -8.16 1.62
CA PHE A 91 -1.23 -9.54 2.07
C PHE A 91 0.05 -10.30 1.78
N GLU A 92 0.74 -10.01 0.67
CA GLU A 92 2.05 -10.60 0.34
C GLU A 92 3.15 -10.04 1.27
N CYS A 93 3.07 -8.76 1.65
CA CYS A 93 4.01 -8.16 2.61
C CYS A 93 3.77 -8.61 4.07
N ASP A 94 2.52 -8.78 4.47
CA ASP A 94 2.14 -9.16 5.84
C ASP A 94 0.93 -10.09 5.83
N HIS A 95 1.21 -11.39 5.96
CA HIS A 95 0.19 -12.44 5.97
C HIS A 95 -0.76 -12.34 7.18
N THR A 96 -0.37 -11.67 8.26
CA THR A 96 -1.21 -11.54 9.47
C THR A 96 -2.43 -10.64 9.23
N LEU A 97 -2.38 -9.78 8.21
CA LEU A 97 -3.52 -8.94 7.83
C LEU A 97 -4.72 -9.75 7.37
N VAL A 98 -4.48 -10.89 6.72
CA VAL A 98 -5.54 -11.78 6.26
C VAL A 98 -6.33 -12.32 7.45
N GLU A 99 -5.66 -12.66 8.55
CA GLU A 99 -6.29 -13.20 9.76
C GLU A 99 -7.24 -12.19 10.43
N ARG A 100 -7.04 -10.88 10.20
CA ARG A 100 -7.96 -9.83 10.68
C ARG A 100 -9.22 -9.70 9.83
N LEU A 101 -9.22 -10.25 8.63
CA LEU A 101 -10.31 -10.11 7.64
C LEU A 101 -11.10 -11.40 7.46
N VAL A 102 -10.56 -12.54 7.87
CA VAL A 102 -11.24 -13.84 7.80
C VAL A 102 -11.06 -14.61 9.11
N ALA A 103 -12.18 -15.01 9.70
CA ALA A 103 -12.19 -15.98 10.78
C ALA A 103 -12.01 -17.40 10.20
N ARG A 104 -11.16 -18.21 10.84
CA ARG A 104 -10.94 -19.62 10.50
C ARG A 104 -11.73 -20.54 11.41
#